data_AF-A0AAV7ILV0-F1
#
_entry.id   AF-A0AAV7ILV0-F1
#
_cell.length_a   1.000
_cell.length_b   1.000
_cell.length_c   1.000
_cell.angle_alpha   90.00
_cell.angle_beta   90.00
_cell.angle_gamma   90.00
#
_symmetry.space_group_name_H-M   'P 1'
#
loop_
_entity.id
_entity.type
_entity.pdbx_description
1 polymer ?
#
loop_
_entity_poly.entity_id
_entity_poly.type
_entity_poly.pdbx_seq_one_letter_code
_entity_poly.pdbx_strand_id
1 'polypeptide(L)'
;MAHEQNSIGIVVAHWSGSHHLTPHTFSWLGYLIAAGLSWNPSTEIELGPVDLYENSEVANLMKRQRYLTSILNIHVFQDLEHKIGGTILELGRVDTLVLTLSKNQDANDLQQIPDNRGSTLYRLLTDPDNVNLEYLSADLFARMTKQIKRVTHALYEANLTAKFGSMDIQELQLTADLMVTACRIGRTLIGVGVNPNSNMGLAVINLGVCNLPPTFRTDIANKMLAHIEQYKGAWLQRHLPQGLQSSLLVLTSALHRFVPESS
;
A
#
# COMPACT_ATOMS: atom_id res chain seq x y z
N MET A 1 -22.39 11.61 13.22
CA MET A 1 -21.59 11.61 14.47
C MET A 1 -21.12 13.00 14.90
N ALA A 2 -20.19 13.69 14.22
CA ALA A 2 -19.71 15.02 14.68
C ALA A 2 -20.79 16.11 14.65
N HIS A 3 -21.59 16.16 13.58
CA HIS A 3 -22.72 17.08 13.45
C HIS A 3 -23.82 16.78 14.50
N GLU A 4 -24.13 15.50 14.70
CA GLU A 4 -25.10 15.04 15.71
C GLU A 4 -24.67 15.36 17.16
N GLN A 5 -23.36 15.50 17.40
CA GLN A 5 -22.80 15.83 18.71
C GLN A 5 -22.52 17.33 18.90
N ASN A 6 -22.98 18.20 18.00
CA ASN A 6 -22.72 19.65 18.04
C ASN A 6 -21.22 19.99 18.17
N SER A 7 -20.36 19.22 17.49
CA SER A 7 -18.92 19.47 17.47
C SER A 7 -18.60 20.79 16.76
N ILE A 8 -17.69 21.59 17.30
CA ILE A 8 -17.25 22.87 16.71
C ILE A 8 -16.21 22.71 15.58
N GLY A 9 -15.66 21.51 15.43
CA GLY A 9 -14.63 21.22 14.43
C GLY A 9 -14.17 19.76 14.45
N ILE A 10 -13.37 19.39 13.46
CA ILE A 10 -12.79 18.06 13.29
C ILE A 10 -11.27 18.22 13.12
N VAL A 11 -10.50 17.38 13.81
CA VAL A 11 -9.06 17.27 13.60
C VAL A 11 -8.79 15.99 12.84
N VAL A 12 -8.15 16.12 11.67
CA VAL A 12 -7.70 14.99 10.86
C VAL A 12 -6.21 14.86 11.05
N ALA A 13 -5.80 13.73 11.60
CA ALA A 13 -4.40 13.50 11.93
C ALA A 13 -3.83 12.32 11.15
N HIS A 14 -2.66 12.52 10.56
CA HIS A 14 -1.84 11.45 10.02
C HIS A 14 -0.75 11.12 11.04
N TRP A 15 -1.01 10.07 11.83
CA TRP A 15 -0.04 9.58 12.80
C TRP A 15 0.86 8.54 12.14
N SER A 16 2.18 8.75 12.20
CA SER A 16 3.12 7.66 12.06
C SER A 16 3.02 6.80 13.32
N GLY A 17 2.06 5.89 13.36
CA GLY A 17 1.91 4.92 14.46
C GLY A 17 3.08 3.94 14.46
N SER A 18 2.82 2.65 14.73
CA SER A 18 3.84 1.59 14.64
C SER A 18 4.39 1.36 13.21
N HIS A 19 3.79 2.02 12.20
CA HIS A 19 4.04 1.81 10.78
C HIS A 19 4.65 3.07 10.16
N HIS A 20 5.99 3.19 10.21
CA HIS A 20 6.72 4.39 9.74
C HIS A 20 6.99 4.43 8.23
N LEU A 21 6.40 3.51 7.47
CA LEU A 21 6.68 3.36 6.03
C LEU A 21 5.62 4.00 5.14
N THR A 22 4.47 4.42 5.68
CA THR A 22 3.41 5.03 4.88
C THR A 22 3.81 6.44 4.46
N PRO A 23 3.95 6.71 3.15
CA PRO A 23 4.30 8.04 2.69
C PRO A 23 3.16 9.03 2.87
N HIS A 24 3.50 10.31 3.04
CA HIS A 24 2.54 11.40 3.28
C HIS A 24 1.55 11.56 2.12
N THR A 25 1.94 11.17 0.91
CA THR A 25 1.11 11.25 -0.30
C THR A 25 -0.24 10.53 -0.15
N PHE A 26 -0.32 9.45 0.64
CA PHE A 26 -1.57 8.74 0.90
C PHE A 26 -2.52 9.48 1.86
N SER A 27 -2.01 10.40 2.69
CA SER A 27 -2.82 11.14 3.67
C SER A 27 -3.77 12.14 3.02
N TRP A 28 -3.46 12.60 1.80
CA TRP A 28 -4.25 13.60 1.08
C TRP A 28 -5.69 13.17 0.83
N LEU A 29 -5.96 11.87 0.66
CA LEU A 29 -7.32 11.34 0.55
C LEU A 29 -8.15 11.70 1.78
N GLY A 30 -7.62 11.45 2.99
CA GLY A 30 -8.29 11.75 4.25
C GLY A 30 -8.48 13.25 4.46
N TYR A 31 -7.47 14.06 4.14
CA TYR A 31 -7.56 15.52 4.25
C TYR A 31 -8.62 16.11 3.34
N LEU A 32 -8.69 15.68 2.08
CA LEU A 32 -9.69 16.16 1.14
C LEU A 32 -11.11 15.74 1.51
N ILE A 33 -11.30 14.47 1.90
CA ILE A 33 -12.61 13.97 2.36
C ILE A 33 -13.11 14.79 3.54
N ALA A 34 -12.26 14.98 4.55
CA ALA A 34 -12.66 15.70 5.75
C ALA A 34 -12.91 17.19 5.48
N ALA A 35 -12.09 17.84 4.64
CA ALA A 35 -12.32 19.22 4.23
C ALA A 35 -13.65 19.36 3.47
N GLY A 36 -13.92 18.45 2.53
CA GLY A 36 -15.16 18.44 1.75
C GLY A 36 -16.40 18.23 2.61
N LEU A 37 -16.39 17.25 3.51
CA LEU A 37 -17.51 16.97 4.43
C LEU A 37 -17.69 18.04 5.50
N SER A 38 -16.61 18.69 5.94
CA SER A 38 -16.70 19.81 6.89
C SER A 38 -17.33 21.04 6.25
N TRP A 39 -17.07 21.28 4.96
CA TRP A 39 -17.68 22.36 4.19
C TRP A 39 -19.14 22.07 3.82
N ASN A 40 -19.40 20.86 3.32
CA ASN A 40 -20.73 20.41 2.94
C ASN A 40 -20.93 18.94 3.34
N PRO A 41 -21.63 18.67 4.46
CA PRO A 41 -21.91 17.33 4.93
C PRO A 41 -22.78 16.48 3.99
N SER A 42 -23.51 17.14 3.07
CA SER A 42 -24.36 16.45 2.08
C SER A 42 -23.57 16.05 0.81
N THR A 43 -22.26 16.24 0.80
CA THR A 43 -21.41 15.86 -0.34
C THR A 43 -21.36 14.34 -0.48
N GLU A 44 -21.84 13.84 -1.62
CA GLU A 44 -21.63 12.44 -2.00
C GLU A 44 -20.17 12.25 -2.42
N ILE A 45 -19.45 11.37 -1.70
CA ILE A 45 -18.05 11.06 -2.01
C ILE A 45 -18.00 9.85 -2.93
N GLU A 46 -17.63 10.09 -4.18
CA GLU A 46 -17.26 9.02 -5.10
C GLU A 46 -15.72 8.94 -5.18
N LEU A 47 -15.13 7.81 -4.79
CA LEU A 47 -13.67 7.67 -4.77
C LEU A 47 -13.07 7.65 -6.19
N GLY A 48 -13.70 6.91 -7.09
CA GLY A 48 -13.23 6.65 -8.45
C GLY A 48 -13.71 5.28 -8.94
N PRO A 49 -13.73 5.04 -10.26
CA PRO A 49 -14.15 3.74 -10.80
C PRO A 49 -13.24 2.62 -10.27
N VAL A 50 -13.82 1.44 -10.05
CA VAL A 50 -13.08 0.25 -9.58
C VAL A 50 -12.11 -0.25 -10.68
N ASP A 51 -12.46 -0.03 -11.94
CA ASP A 51 -11.65 -0.34 -13.11
C ASP A 51 -11.27 0.95 -13.84
N LEU A 52 -10.26 1.67 -13.34
CA LEU A 52 -9.74 2.91 -13.95
C LEU A 52 -9.18 2.73 -15.38
N TYR A 53 -9.10 1.49 -15.87
CA TYR A 53 -8.46 1.14 -17.13
C TYR A 53 -9.35 0.31 -18.08
N GLU A 54 -10.66 0.27 -17.87
CA GLU A 54 -11.62 -0.29 -18.85
C GLU A 54 -12.61 0.80 -19.34
N ASN A 55 -12.86 0.75 -20.65
CA ASN A 55 -13.35 1.81 -21.55
C ASN A 55 -14.63 2.59 -21.17
N SER A 56 -14.63 3.92 -21.43
CA SER A 56 -15.67 4.71 -22.14
C SER A 56 -15.37 6.22 -21.98
N GLU A 57 -15.56 7.06 -23.02
CA GLU A 57 -14.91 8.40 -23.05
C GLU A 57 -15.81 9.62 -22.79
N VAL A 58 -17.14 9.56 -22.96
CA VAL A 58 -17.94 10.83 -22.96
C VAL A 58 -18.83 11.02 -21.72
N ALA A 59 -19.48 9.97 -21.20
CA ALA A 59 -20.20 10.03 -19.92
C ALA A 59 -19.25 10.03 -18.69
N ASN A 60 -18.01 9.56 -18.89
CA ASN A 60 -16.98 9.46 -17.86
C ASN A 60 -16.26 10.79 -17.57
N LEU A 61 -16.37 11.80 -18.43
CA LEU A 61 -15.70 13.09 -18.26
C LEU A 61 -16.35 13.94 -17.15
N MET A 62 -17.69 14.04 -17.13
CA MET A 62 -18.40 14.74 -16.05
C MET A 62 -18.38 13.98 -14.72
N LYS A 63 -18.42 12.64 -14.76
CA LYS A 63 -18.19 11.81 -13.55
C LYS A 63 -16.76 11.93 -13.04
N ARG A 64 -15.76 12.01 -13.93
CA ARG A 64 -14.36 12.20 -13.57
C ARG A 64 -14.17 13.40 -12.65
N GLN A 65 -14.75 14.55 -12.95
CA GLN A 65 -14.56 15.75 -12.13
C GLN A 65 -15.08 15.64 -10.69
N ARG A 66 -16.02 14.72 -10.41
CA ARG A 66 -16.54 14.48 -9.06
C ARG A 66 -15.73 13.45 -8.28
N TYR A 67 -14.93 12.64 -8.96
CA TYR A 67 -14.13 11.63 -8.28
C TYR A 67 -13.03 12.27 -7.46
N LEU A 68 -12.86 11.76 -6.24
CA LEU A 68 -11.79 12.16 -5.35
C LEU A 68 -10.41 12.04 -6.00
N THR A 69 -10.21 11.01 -6.83
CA THR A 69 -8.99 10.84 -7.65
C THR A 69 -8.70 12.03 -8.58
N SER A 70 -9.72 12.61 -9.21
CA SER A 70 -9.54 13.78 -10.08
C SER A 70 -9.30 15.05 -9.28
N ILE A 71 -9.97 15.21 -8.14
CA ILE A 71 -9.73 16.33 -7.23
C ILE A 71 -8.27 16.31 -6.74
N LEU A 72 -7.75 15.13 -6.37
CA LEU A 72 -6.34 14.94 -6.05
C LEU A 72 -5.43 15.36 -7.21
N ASN A 73 -5.71 14.87 -8.42
CA ASN A 73 -4.90 15.20 -9.59
C ASN A 73 -4.84 16.70 -9.85
N ILE A 74 -5.97 17.40 -9.80
CA ILE A 74 -6.05 18.83 -10.16
C ILE A 74 -5.52 19.71 -9.03
N HIS A 75 -5.98 19.49 -7.80
CA HIS A 75 -5.80 20.46 -6.72
C HIS A 75 -4.63 20.15 -5.79
N VAL A 76 -4.24 18.88 -5.67
CA VAL A 76 -3.14 18.47 -4.80
C VAL A 76 -1.86 18.28 -5.61
N PHE A 77 -1.90 17.38 -6.59
CA PHE A 77 -0.70 17.00 -7.35
C PHE A 77 -0.43 17.86 -8.57
N GLN A 78 -1.43 18.63 -9.02
CA GLN A 78 -1.37 19.41 -10.27
C GLN A 78 -0.82 18.56 -11.42
N ASP A 79 -1.35 17.34 -11.53
CA ASP A 79 -0.97 16.35 -12.51
C ASP A 79 -1.77 16.56 -13.80
N LEU A 80 -1.08 17.01 -14.85
CA LEU A 80 -1.65 17.31 -16.16
C LEU A 80 -2.17 16.06 -16.87
N GLU A 81 -1.65 14.88 -16.52
CA GLU A 81 -1.99 13.60 -17.14
C GLU A 81 -3.03 12.80 -16.34
N HIS A 82 -3.43 13.32 -15.17
CA HIS A 82 -4.47 12.78 -14.29
C HIS A 82 -4.27 11.30 -13.89
N LYS A 83 -3.03 10.90 -13.60
CA LYS A 83 -2.61 9.53 -13.24
C LYS A 83 -2.49 9.33 -11.72
N ILE A 84 -1.98 10.32 -10.98
CA ILE A 84 -1.53 10.12 -9.59
C ILE A 84 -2.64 9.69 -8.64
N GLY A 85 -3.77 10.39 -8.65
CA GLY A 85 -4.91 10.08 -7.78
C GLY A 85 -5.40 8.65 -7.99
N GLY A 86 -5.47 8.21 -9.23
CA GLY A 86 -5.81 6.82 -9.58
C GLY A 86 -4.80 5.82 -9.00
N THR A 87 -3.51 6.09 -9.15
CA THR A 87 -2.46 5.22 -8.59
C THR A 87 -2.55 5.12 -7.07
N ILE A 88 -2.74 6.23 -6.36
CA ILE A 88 -2.88 6.24 -4.89
C ILE A 88 -4.06 5.37 -4.46
N LEU A 89 -5.22 5.56 -5.11
CA LEU A 89 -6.43 4.80 -4.78
C LEU A 89 -6.25 3.30 -5.06
N GLU A 90 -5.66 2.94 -6.20
CA GLU A 90 -5.45 1.55 -6.59
C GLU A 90 -4.46 0.82 -5.69
N LEU A 91 -3.35 1.47 -5.31
CA LEU A 91 -2.40 0.87 -4.35
C LEU A 91 -3.09 0.62 -2.99
N GLY A 92 -3.90 1.58 -2.53
CA GLY A 92 -4.69 1.41 -1.30
C GLY A 92 -5.74 0.28 -1.40
N ARG A 93 -6.40 0.13 -2.54
CA ARG A 93 -7.34 -0.97 -2.80
C ARG A 93 -6.67 -2.33 -2.79
N VAL A 94 -5.49 -2.45 -3.42
CA VAL A 94 -4.70 -3.69 -3.39
C VAL A 94 -4.32 -4.07 -1.97
N ASP A 95 -3.79 -3.11 -1.20
CA ASP A 95 -3.39 -3.36 0.19
C ASP A 95 -4.59 -3.77 1.07
N THR A 96 -5.71 -3.08 0.93
CA THR A 96 -6.96 -3.37 1.64
C THR A 96 -7.51 -4.75 1.27
N LEU A 97 -7.56 -5.09 -0.02
CA LEU A 97 -8.07 -6.38 -0.49
C LEU A 97 -7.27 -7.54 0.10
N VAL A 98 -5.93 -7.46 0.08
CA VAL A 98 -5.09 -8.52 0.65
C VAL A 98 -5.30 -8.63 2.16
N LEU A 99 -5.46 -7.50 2.86
CA LEU A 99 -5.75 -7.48 4.30
C LEU A 99 -7.08 -8.16 4.61
N THR A 100 -8.16 -7.74 3.96
CA THR A 100 -9.52 -8.27 4.17
C THR A 100 -9.60 -9.76 3.88
N LEU A 101 -9.02 -10.22 2.76
CA LEU A 101 -8.96 -11.64 2.43
C LEU A 101 -8.14 -12.44 3.45
N SER A 102 -7.03 -11.90 3.96
CA SER A 102 -6.21 -12.59 4.98
C SER A 102 -6.94 -12.82 6.31
N LYS A 103 -8.02 -12.06 6.55
CA LYS A 103 -8.90 -12.19 7.72
C LYS A 103 -10.13 -13.06 7.45
N ASN A 104 -10.22 -13.68 6.26
CA ASN A 104 -11.41 -14.39 5.79
C ASN A 104 -12.67 -13.51 5.75
N GLN A 105 -12.49 -12.25 5.38
CA GLN A 105 -13.59 -11.28 5.24
C GLN A 105 -13.94 -11.07 3.77
N ASP A 106 -15.19 -10.69 3.49
CA ASP A 106 -15.60 -10.27 2.15
C ASP A 106 -14.87 -8.98 1.76
N ALA A 107 -14.51 -8.82 0.49
CA ALA A 107 -13.74 -7.67 -0.01
C ALA A 107 -14.36 -6.29 0.33
N ASN A 108 -15.67 -6.22 0.59
CA ASN A 108 -16.37 -4.98 0.95
C ASN A 108 -16.59 -4.82 2.46
N ASP A 109 -16.21 -5.80 3.28
CA ASP A 109 -16.32 -5.70 4.74
C ASP A 109 -15.14 -4.90 5.31
N LEU A 110 -15.43 -3.66 5.72
CA LEU A 110 -14.45 -2.73 6.28
C LEU A 110 -14.48 -2.66 7.83
N GLN A 111 -15.19 -3.56 8.51
CA GLN A 111 -15.38 -3.44 9.96
C GLN A 111 -14.11 -3.70 10.81
N GLN A 112 -13.10 -4.36 10.24
CA GLN A 112 -11.86 -4.72 10.96
C GLN A 112 -10.57 -4.19 10.30
N ILE A 113 -10.68 -3.05 9.60
CA ILE A 113 -9.54 -2.35 9.01
C ILE A 113 -9.45 -0.92 9.56
N PRO A 114 -8.23 -0.36 9.74
CA PRO A 114 -6.94 -1.03 9.62
C PRO A 114 -6.64 -1.95 10.81
N ASP A 115 -5.84 -2.99 10.57
CA ASP A 115 -5.30 -3.84 11.64
C ASP A 115 -4.27 -3.07 12.48
N ASN A 116 -4.26 -3.25 13.80
CA ASN A 116 -3.28 -2.59 14.67
C ASN A 116 -1.83 -3.02 14.35
N ARG A 117 -1.64 -4.22 13.79
CA ARG A 117 -0.34 -4.75 13.32
C ARG A 117 0.02 -4.29 11.90
N GLY A 118 -0.80 -3.44 11.28
CA GLY A 118 -0.59 -2.96 9.91
C GLY A 118 -1.14 -3.92 8.87
N SER A 119 -1.04 -3.54 7.60
CA SER A 119 -1.57 -4.34 6.50
C SER A 119 -0.84 -5.67 6.33
N THR A 120 -1.47 -6.61 5.63
CA THR A 120 -0.85 -7.92 5.36
C THR A 120 0.40 -7.79 4.49
N LEU A 121 0.43 -6.87 3.51
CA LEU A 121 1.62 -6.61 2.71
C LEU A 121 2.75 -5.99 3.54
N TYR A 122 2.42 -5.06 4.43
CA TYR A 122 3.40 -4.51 5.38
C TYR A 122 3.99 -5.62 6.26
N ARG A 123 3.15 -6.48 6.84
CA ARG A 123 3.60 -7.58 7.70
C ARG A 123 4.43 -8.63 6.95
N LEU A 124 4.13 -8.90 5.68
CA LEU A 124 4.95 -9.76 4.84
C LEU A 124 6.37 -9.21 4.62
N LEU A 125 6.58 -7.89 4.75
CA LEU A 125 7.92 -7.30 4.71
C LEU A 125 8.59 -7.35 6.08
N THR A 126 7.86 -6.99 7.14
CA THR A 126 8.45 -6.70 8.45
C THR A 126 8.49 -7.88 9.40
N ASP A 127 7.53 -8.80 9.29
CA ASP A 127 7.38 -9.97 10.13
C ASP A 127 6.67 -11.14 9.39
N PRO A 128 7.27 -11.62 8.28
CA PRO A 128 6.64 -12.59 7.37
C PRO A 128 6.22 -13.91 8.03
N ASP A 129 6.95 -14.37 9.04
CA ASP A 129 6.71 -15.67 9.69
C ASP A 129 5.40 -15.70 10.48
N ASN A 130 4.93 -14.54 10.93
CA ASN A 130 3.71 -14.40 11.72
C ASN A 130 2.49 -13.99 10.90
N VAL A 131 2.58 -14.02 9.57
CA VAL A 131 1.44 -13.73 8.68
C VAL A 131 0.59 -14.99 8.51
N ASN A 132 -0.72 -14.87 8.72
CA ASN A 132 -1.65 -15.95 8.38
C ASN A 132 -1.84 -15.99 6.86
N LEU A 133 -1.54 -17.14 6.25
CA LEU A 133 -1.63 -17.37 4.80
C LEU A 133 -2.79 -18.29 4.41
N GLU A 134 -3.56 -18.80 5.39
CA GLU A 134 -4.62 -19.79 5.18
C GLU A 134 -5.65 -19.38 4.12
N TYR A 135 -6.06 -18.11 4.14
CA TYR A 135 -7.10 -17.56 3.26
C TYR A 135 -6.55 -16.86 2.01
N LEU A 136 -5.24 -16.94 1.80
CA LEU A 136 -4.57 -16.30 0.67
C LEU A 136 -4.10 -17.36 -0.32
N SER A 137 -3.97 -16.96 -1.58
CA SER A 137 -3.50 -17.84 -2.65
C SER A 137 -2.29 -17.27 -3.39
N ALA A 138 -1.49 -18.16 -3.96
CA ALA A 138 -0.36 -17.75 -4.82
C ALA A 138 -0.85 -16.99 -6.06
N ASP A 139 -2.03 -17.31 -6.59
CA ASP A 139 -2.67 -16.61 -7.70
C ASP A 139 -3.05 -15.18 -7.33
N LEU A 140 -3.62 -14.97 -6.14
CA LEU A 140 -3.94 -13.64 -5.63
C LEU A 140 -2.68 -12.76 -5.65
N PHE A 141 -1.56 -13.22 -5.09
CA PHE A 141 -0.32 -12.44 -5.10
C PHE A 141 0.24 -12.19 -6.51
N ALA A 142 0.08 -13.14 -7.44
CA ALA A 142 0.47 -12.94 -8.83
C ALA A 142 -0.39 -11.86 -9.52
N ARG A 143 -1.71 -11.88 -9.29
CA ARG A 143 -2.66 -10.87 -9.78
C ARG A 143 -2.37 -9.50 -9.18
N MET A 144 -2.16 -9.41 -7.86
CA MET A 144 -1.82 -8.16 -7.18
C MET A 144 -0.49 -7.60 -7.68
N THR A 145 0.54 -8.44 -7.87
CA THR A 145 1.81 -8.02 -8.46
C THR A 145 1.61 -7.42 -9.86
N LYS A 146 0.77 -8.02 -10.70
CA LYS A 146 0.46 -7.50 -12.04
C LYS A 146 -0.27 -6.16 -11.95
N GLN A 147 -1.25 -6.03 -11.07
CA GLN A 147 -2.00 -4.79 -10.87
C GLN A 147 -1.09 -3.67 -10.36
N ILE A 148 -0.27 -3.93 -9.34
CA ILE A 148 0.69 -2.95 -8.81
C ILE A 148 1.61 -2.45 -9.93
N LYS A 149 2.24 -3.36 -10.69
CA LYS A 149 3.11 -2.97 -11.81
C LYS A 149 2.40 -2.14 -12.88
N ARG A 150 1.13 -2.47 -13.18
CA ARG A 150 0.31 -1.71 -14.13
C ARG A 150 0.11 -0.28 -13.66
N VAL A 151 -0.23 -0.08 -12.39
CA VAL A 151 -0.47 1.27 -11.85
C VAL A 151 0.84 2.04 -11.60
N THR A 152 1.94 1.34 -11.32
CA THR A 152 3.27 1.96 -11.26
C THR A 152 3.70 2.48 -12.62
N HIS A 153 3.32 1.83 -13.72
CA HIS A 153 3.62 2.33 -15.07
C HIS A 153 3.04 3.74 -15.29
N ALA A 154 1.84 4.00 -14.77
CA ALA A 154 1.20 5.31 -14.87
C ALA A 154 1.98 6.43 -14.16
N LEU A 155 2.86 6.10 -13.20
CA LEU A 155 3.73 7.08 -12.55
C LEU A 155 4.83 7.62 -13.47
N TYR A 156 5.28 6.83 -14.47
CA TYR A 156 6.26 7.30 -15.46
C TYR A 156 5.63 8.21 -16.51
N GLU A 157 4.32 8.11 -16.71
CA GLU A 157 3.55 8.96 -17.60
C GLU A 157 3.03 10.23 -16.91
N ALA A 158 3.08 10.30 -15.57
CA ALA A 158 2.54 11.42 -14.82
C ALA A 158 3.35 12.71 -15.03
N ASN A 159 2.67 13.85 -15.04
CA ASN A 159 3.30 15.16 -15.24
C ASN A 159 2.83 16.15 -14.18
N LEU A 160 3.54 16.18 -13.06
CA LEU A 160 3.20 16.99 -11.89
C LEU A 160 3.90 18.34 -11.95
N THR A 161 3.12 19.40 -11.88
CA THR A 161 3.66 20.77 -11.73
C THR A 161 3.74 21.23 -10.28
N ALA A 162 3.25 20.42 -9.32
CA ALA A 162 3.30 20.73 -7.90
C ALA A 162 4.74 20.79 -7.38
N LYS A 163 4.96 21.65 -6.37
CA LYS A 163 6.28 21.91 -5.75
C LYS A 163 7.03 20.63 -5.33
N PHE A 164 6.31 19.61 -4.87
CA PHE A 164 6.86 18.36 -4.36
C PHE A 164 6.63 17.17 -5.31
N GLY A 165 6.26 17.42 -6.57
CA GLY A 165 5.80 16.35 -7.47
C GLY A 165 6.83 15.24 -7.74
N SER A 166 8.11 15.58 -7.90
CA SER A 166 9.17 14.58 -8.08
C SER A 166 9.31 13.63 -6.89
N MET A 167 9.16 14.18 -5.69
CA MET A 167 9.24 13.47 -4.42
C MET A 167 7.98 12.63 -4.17
N ASP A 168 6.79 13.13 -4.53
CA ASP A 168 5.55 12.35 -4.53
C ASP A 168 5.66 11.11 -5.43
N ILE A 169 6.21 11.26 -6.64
CA ILE A 169 6.45 10.14 -7.56
C ILE A 169 7.41 9.12 -6.93
N GLN A 170 8.53 9.57 -6.36
CA GLN A 170 9.52 8.68 -5.74
C GLN A 170 8.93 7.88 -4.57
N GLU A 171 8.13 8.51 -3.71
CA GLU A 171 7.46 7.83 -2.60
C GLU A 171 6.44 6.79 -3.08
N LEU A 172 5.67 7.09 -4.12
CA LEU A 172 4.70 6.16 -4.70
C LEU A 172 5.40 4.98 -5.40
N GLN A 173 6.51 5.24 -6.10
CA GLN A 173 7.34 4.20 -6.70
C GLN A 173 7.90 3.25 -5.65
N LEU A 174 8.52 3.81 -4.59
CA LEU A 174 9.05 3.01 -3.48
C LEU A 174 7.96 2.17 -2.81
N THR A 175 6.78 2.74 -2.59
CA THR A 175 5.64 2.01 -2.02
C THR A 175 5.23 0.84 -2.89
N ALA A 176 5.10 1.06 -4.20
CA ALA A 176 4.75 0.00 -5.13
C ALA A 176 5.82 -1.11 -5.17
N ASP A 177 7.10 -0.75 -5.14
CA ASP A 177 8.21 -1.71 -5.13
C ASP A 177 8.26 -2.53 -3.83
N LEU A 178 7.98 -1.91 -2.69
CA LEU A 178 7.79 -2.59 -1.41
C LEU A 178 6.60 -3.57 -1.47
N MET A 179 5.45 -3.14 -1.97
CA MET A 179 4.25 -3.99 -2.13
C MET A 179 4.49 -5.17 -3.09
N VAL A 180 5.19 -4.96 -4.19
CA VAL A 180 5.60 -6.04 -5.11
C VAL A 180 6.51 -7.03 -4.40
N THR A 181 7.43 -6.54 -3.58
CA THR A 181 8.33 -7.41 -2.82
C THR A 181 7.58 -8.21 -1.76
N ALA A 182 6.62 -7.59 -1.07
CA ALA A 182 5.72 -8.26 -0.15
C ALA A 182 4.92 -9.38 -0.84
N CYS A 183 4.34 -9.10 -2.01
CA CYS A 183 3.61 -10.10 -2.79
C CYS A 183 4.50 -11.27 -3.20
N ARG A 184 5.76 -11.00 -3.55
CA ARG A 184 6.73 -12.06 -3.87
C ARG A 184 7.04 -12.92 -2.66
N ILE A 185 7.24 -12.33 -1.48
CA ILE A 185 7.47 -13.07 -0.23
C ILE A 185 6.25 -13.95 0.08
N GLY A 186 5.05 -13.37 0.10
CA GLY A 186 3.81 -14.10 0.37
C GLY A 186 3.57 -15.25 -0.60
N ARG A 187 3.77 -15.02 -1.91
CA ARG A 187 3.62 -16.07 -2.93
C ARG A 187 4.58 -17.24 -2.70
N THR A 188 5.85 -16.97 -2.38
CA THR A 188 6.84 -18.03 -2.15
C THR A 188 6.56 -18.78 -0.86
N LEU A 189 6.16 -18.09 0.22
CA LEU A 189 5.75 -18.73 1.48
C LEU A 189 4.56 -19.66 1.30
N ILE A 190 3.54 -19.23 0.54
CA ILE A 190 2.43 -20.12 0.16
C ILE A 190 2.96 -21.33 -0.60
N GLY A 191 3.82 -21.12 -1.60
CA GLY A 191 4.36 -22.19 -2.44
C GLY A 191 5.08 -23.29 -1.67
N VAL A 192 5.85 -22.94 -0.63
CA VAL A 192 6.52 -23.93 0.24
C VAL A 192 5.59 -24.52 1.31
N GLY A 193 4.53 -23.79 1.66
CA GLY A 193 3.60 -24.12 2.74
C GLY A 193 2.34 -24.87 2.31
N VAL A 194 2.16 -25.15 1.01
CA VAL A 194 0.98 -25.87 0.50
C VAL A 194 0.92 -27.26 1.11
N ASN A 195 -0.23 -27.59 1.71
CA ASN A 195 -0.51 -28.92 2.19
C ASN A 195 -0.82 -29.86 1.01
N PRO A 196 -0.04 -30.94 0.79
CA PRO A 196 -0.30 -31.89 -0.29
C PRO A 196 -1.64 -32.63 -0.13
N ASN A 197 -2.17 -32.70 1.11
CA ASN A 197 -3.44 -33.32 1.44
C ASN A 197 -4.43 -32.26 1.95
N SER A 198 -4.92 -31.41 1.05
CA SER A 198 -5.84 -30.29 1.35
C SER A 198 -7.15 -30.68 2.07
N ASN A 199 -7.46 -31.98 2.16
CA ASN A 199 -8.69 -32.50 2.75
C ASN A 199 -8.58 -32.74 4.28
N MET A 200 -7.41 -32.54 4.88
CA MET A 200 -7.20 -32.58 6.34
C MET A 200 -6.31 -31.40 6.79
N GLY A 201 -6.80 -30.63 7.75
CA GLY A 201 -6.07 -29.50 8.33
C GLY A 201 -6.08 -28.25 7.45
N LEU A 202 -5.10 -27.35 7.67
CA LEU A 202 -4.96 -26.10 6.94
C LEU A 202 -4.51 -26.38 5.50
N ALA A 203 -5.07 -25.64 4.53
CA ALA A 203 -4.68 -25.74 3.12
C ALA A 203 -3.25 -25.23 2.87
N VAL A 204 -2.84 -24.21 3.64
CA VAL A 204 -1.51 -23.62 3.61
C VAL A 204 -1.07 -23.35 5.03
N ILE A 205 0.18 -23.69 5.37
CA ILE A 205 0.83 -23.33 6.62
C ILE A 205 2.03 -22.42 6.34
N ASN A 206 2.23 -21.41 7.18
CA ASN A 206 3.41 -20.56 7.06
C ASN A 206 4.61 -21.25 7.73
N LEU A 207 5.51 -21.79 6.91
CA LEU A 207 6.73 -22.44 7.39
C LEU A 207 7.84 -21.43 7.75
N GLY A 208 7.62 -20.15 7.51
CA GLY A 208 8.59 -19.09 7.78
C GLY A 208 9.71 -18.96 6.75
N VAL A 209 10.41 -17.83 6.81
CA VAL A 209 11.44 -17.40 5.85
C VAL A 209 12.62 -18.36 5.80
N CYS A 210 12.99 -18.97 6.94
CA CYS A 210 14.10 -19.92 7.00
C CYS A 210 13.93 -21.13 6.07
N ASN A 211 12.68 -21.50 5.76
CA ASN A 211 12.35 -22.61 4.86
C ASN A 211 12.26 -22.20 3.38
N LEU A 212 12.52 -20.93 3.06
CA LEU A 212 12.59 -20.46 1.67
C LEU A 212 13.91 -20.84 0.99
N PRO A 213 13.92 -21.04 -0.34
CA PRO A 213 15.13 -21.34 -1.09
C PRO A 213 16.25 -20.32 -0.80
N PRO A 214 17.51 -20.76 -0.55
CA PRO A 214 18.61 -19.85 -0.24
C PRO A 214 18.79 -18.74 -1.29
N THR A 215 18.67 -19.09 -2.57
CA THR A 215 18.74 -18.14 -3.68
C THR A 215 17.65 -17.08 -3.64
N PHE A 216 16.43 -17.46 -3.23
CA PHE A 216 15.32 -16.51 -3.06
C PHE A 216 15.59 -15.57 -1.89
N ARG A 217 16.07 -16.09 -0.75
CA ARG A 217 16.44 -15.26 0.40
C ARG A 217 17.50 -14.22 0.05
N THR A 218 18.55 -14.62 -0.66
CA THR A 218 19.58 -13.68 -1.14
C THR A 218 19.01 -12.62 -2.09
N ASP A 219 18.12 -12.98 -3.03
CA ASP A 219 17.48 -12.01 -3.92
C ASP A 219 16.61 -10.99 -3.16
N ILE A 220 15.81 -11.45 -2.17
CA ILE A 220 15.01 -10.55 -1.33
C ILE A 220 15.90 -9.65 -0.46
N ALA A 221 16.99 -10.17 0.10
CA ALA A 221 17.94 -9.37 0.86
C ALA A 221 18.55 -8.24 0.01
N ASN A 222 18.97 -8.55 -1.22
CA ASN A 222 19.49 -7.55 -2.16
C ASN A 222 18.44 -6.49 -2.53
N LYS A 223 17.17 -6.90 -2.70
CA LYS A 223 16.07 -5.97 -2.93
C LYS A 223 15.80 -5.08 -1.73
N MET A 224 15.81 -5.63 -0.51
CA MET A 224 15.65 -4.81 0.70
C MET A 224 16.77 -3.80 0.85
N LEU A 225 18.02 -4.15 0.52
CA LEU A 225 19.13 -3.19 0.52
C LEU A 225 18.86 -2.02 -0.45
N ALA A 226 18.39 -2.31 -1.66
CA ALA A 226 18.01 -1.27 -2.62
C ALA A 226 16.87 -0.38 -2.10
N HIS A 227 15.82 -0.99 -1.54
CA HIS A 227 14.68 -0.25 -0.99
C HIS A 227 15.07 0.61 0.21
N ILE A 228 15.95 0.12 1.08
CA ILE A 228 16.50 0.88 2.21
C ILE A 228 17.23 2.12 1.71
N GLU A 229 18.01 2.00 0.64
CA GLU A 229 18.74 3.14 0.08
C GLU A 229 17.81 4.17 -0.56
N GLN A 230 16.81 3.71 -1.33
CA GLN A 230 15.75 4.56 -1.87
C GLN A 230 14.97 5.28 -0.76
N TYR A 231 14.64 4.55 0.32
CA TYR A 231 13.93 5.11 1.48
C TYR A 231 14.72 6.20 2.17
N LYS A 232 16.04 6.02 2.37
CA LYS A 232 16.92 7.07 2.91
C LYS A 232 16.87 8.33 2.05
N GLY A 233 16.97 8.16 0.74
CA GLY A 233 16.89 9.24 -0.23
C GLY A 233 15.57 10.01 -0.11
N ALA A 234 14.44 9.30 -0.14
CA ALA A 234 13.12 9.90 0.00
C ALA A 234 12.92 10.59 1.37
N TRP A 235 13.36 9.96 2.46
CA TRP A 235 13.26 10.50 3.81
C TRP A 235 13.95 11.86 3.92
N LEU A 236 15.20 11.96 3.48
CA LEU A 236 16.02 13.17 3.61
C LEU A 236 15.50 14.36 2.79
N GLN A 237 14.59 14.12 1.85
CA GLN A 237 13.94 15.20 1.11
C GLN A 237 12.77 15.85 1.90
N ARG A 238 12.11 15.11 2.81
CA ARG A 238 10.92 15.59 3.56
C ARG A 238 11.13 15.75 5.05
N HIS A 239 12.04 14.98 5.64
CA HIS A 239 12.15 14.81 7.07
C HIS A 239 13.56 15.14 7.56
N LEU A 240 13.64 15.43 8.85
CA LEU A 240 14.91 15.70 9.50
C LEU A 240 15.76 14.42 9.60
N PRO A 241 17.09 14.49 9.41
CA PRO A 241 17.98 13.31 9.47
C PRO A 241 17.92 12.55 10.80
N GLN A 242 17.64 13.23 11.91
CA GLN A 242 17.63 12.65 13.26
C GLN A 242 16.58 11.54 13.44
N GLY A 243 15.47 11.58 12.67
CA GLY A 243 14.44 10.54 12.73
C GLY A 243 14.72 9.32 11.84
N LEU A 244 15.70 9.40 10.95
CA LEU A 244 15.94 8.40 9.91
C LEU A 244 16.29 7.03 10.49
N GLN A 245 17.19 6.98 11.47
CA GLN A 245 17.65 5.72 12.06
C GLN A 245 16.50 4.95 12.71
N SER A 246 15.63 5.65 13.44
CA SER A 246 14.45 5.05 14.09
C SER A 246 13.47 4.51 13.06
N SER A 247 13.25 5.27 11.98
CA SER A 247 12.34 4.87 10.91
C SER A 247 12.86 3.68 10.10
N LEU A 248 14.18 3.62 9.87
CA LEU A 248 14.83 2.53 9.13
C LEU A 248 14.86 1.21 9.88
N LEU A 249 14.74 1.23 11.21
CA LEU A 249 14.84 0.03 12.03
C LEU A 249 13.96 -1.11 11.52
N VAL A 250 12.74 -0.78 11.06
CA VAL A 250 11.80 -1.78 10.58
C VAL A 250 12.31 -2.51 9.31
N LEU A 251 12.93 -1.78 8.38
CA LEU A 251 13.46 -2.33 7.13
C LEU A 251 14.80 -3.05 7.36
N THR A 252 15.65 -2.54 8.26
CA THR A 252 16.90 -3.22 8.60
C THR A 252 16.64 -4.51 9.37
N SER A 253 15.70 -4.51 10.32
CA SER A 253 15.25 -5.73 11.00
C SER A 253 14.58 -6.73 10.04
N ALA A 254 13.85 -6.25 9.03
CA ALA A 254 13.32 -7.10 7.97
C ALA A 254 14.45 -7.75 7.15
N LEU A 255 15.44 -6.96 6.71
CA LEU A 255 16.59 -7.44 5.95
C LEU A 255 17.33 -8.58 6.68
N HIS A 256 17.58 -8.43 7.98
CA HIS A 256 18.31 -9.43 8.77
C HIS A 256 17.66 -10.81 8.76
N ARG A 257 16.33 -10.91 8.61
CA ARG A 257 15.62 -12.21 8.51
C ARG A 257 15.91 -12.96 7.21
N PHE A 258 16.29 -12.25 6.15
CA PHE A 258 16.61 -12.85 4.85
C PHE A 258 18.11 -13.10 4.66
N VAL A 259 18.96 -12.56 5.54
CA VAL A 259 20.40 -12.83 5.54
C VAL A 259 20.64 -14.15 6.28
N PRO A 260 21.51 -15.05 5.78
CA PRO A 260 21.88 -16.24 6.52
C PRO A 260 22.49 -15.86 7.87
N GLU A 261 22.05 -16.48 8.97
CA GLU A 261 22.81 -16.41 10.22
C GLU A 261 24.17 -17.08 9.97
N SER A 262 25.25 -16.32 10.11
CA SER A 262 26.61 -16.86 10.11
C SER A 262 26.70 -17.85 11.27
N SER A 263 26.76 -19.14 10.95
CA SER A 263 27.01 -20.25 11.87
C SER A 263 28.41 -20.13 12.50
#